data_AF-A0A812S544-F1
#
_entry.id   AF-A0A812S544-F1
#
_cell.length_a   1.000
_cell.length_b   1.000
_cell.length_c   1.000
_cell.angle_alpha   90.00
_cell.angle_beta   90.00
_cell.angle_gamma   90.00
#
_symmetry.space_group_name_H-M   'P 1'
#
loop_
_entity.id
_entity.type
_entity.pdbx_description
1 polymer ?
#
loop_
_entity_poly.entity_id
_entity_poly.type
_entity_poly.pdbx_seq_one_letter_code
_entity_poly.pdbx_strand_id
1 'polypeptide(L)'
;MGRTEIVPKPQRGTWWRNCCPNKGEVIVREQFLLTSEEITRVPYGQYVLQAGPLEVFVSGPAQGLQRMPVQPRGWVTVDATAVGGPLYLVVFSSGSTKGDIVVRKGVSLDSDEVAVLTCGTVVDQAAPLEETEDGIVRMNVSFPENASGREPSSSSRTRSGWVTCDATAQGGPRFFEPIDPHDTSQKPAKADHPDQGGAEDGAWDSNRTWRVINLQDPKDLVVVNKPEPFAPGSGRTPPPEMLLRHLGNGDVVYQVGHSKKVRGYMVMPIRIEQDEGWVVRRLVDRNRDHGYQVPWFEEIVNGEPREKRKHRNRDRDPSFLLSQPLQS
;
A
#
# COMPACT_ATOMS: atom_id res chain seq x y z
N MET A 1 -23.63 -17.94 16.81
CA MET A 1 -22.47 -17.09 17.17
C MET A 1 -22.93 -15.64 17.23
N GLY A 2 -22.27 -14.82 18.05
CA GLY A 2 -22.52 -13.37 18.06
C GLY A 2 -22.19 -12.72 16.71
N ARG A 3 -22.76 -11.54 16.46
CA ARG A 3 -22.33 -10.68 15.35
C ARG A 3 -20.98 -10.05 15.69
N THR A 4 -20.20 -9.71 14.68
CA THR A 4 -18.90 -9.04 14.83
C THR A 4 -18.87 -7.73 14.05
N GLU A 5 -18.02 -6.82 14.49
CA GLU A 5 -17.72 -5.56 13.80
C GLU A 5 -16.21 -5.35 13.72
N ILE A 6 -15.76 -4.72 12.63
CA ILE A 6 -14.36 -4.35 12.43
C ILE A 6 -14.06 -3.09 13.23
N VAL A 7 -13.00 -3.14 14.05
CA VAL A 7 -12.48 -1.97 14.76
C VAL A 7 -11.53 -1.21 13.81
N PRO A 8 -11.77 0.09 13.52
CA PRO A 8 -11.06 0.84 12.48
C PRO A 8 -9.53 1.00 12.69
N LYS A 9 -9.01 0.64 13.87
CA LYS A 9 -7.61 0.76 14.27
C LYS A 9 -7.29 -0.35 15.28
N PRO A 10 -6.06 -0.88 15.32
CA PRO A 10 -4.87 -0.51 14.54
C PRO A 10 -4.72 -1.31 13.23
N GLN A 11 -3.72 -0.93 12.43
CA GLN A 11 -3.55 -1.32 11.03
C GLN A 11 -2.79 -2.64 10.85
N ARG A 12 -2.96 -3.28 9.68
CA ARG A 12 -2.13 -4.42 9.25
C ARG A 12 -0.64 -4.09 9.37
N GLY A 13 0.17 -5.05 9.80
CA GLY A 13 1.61 -4.85 10.01
C GLY A 13 1.99 -4.29 11.38
N THR A 14 1.02 -4.04 12.26
CA THR A 14 1.30 -3.64 13.65
C THR A 14 1.85 -4.83 14.44
N TRP A 15 2.95 -4.62 15.17
CA TRP A 15 3.47 -5.59 16.13
C TRP A 15 2.73 -5.49 17.47
N TRP A 16 2.42 -6.64 18.06
CA TRP A 16 1.73 -6.73 19.34
C TRP A 16 2.52 -7.61 20.29
N ARG A 17 2.69 -7.18 21.53
CA ARG A 17 3.41 -7.92 22.57
C ARG A 17 2.43 -8.62 23.50
N ASN A 18 2.67 -9.89 23.80
CA ASN A 18 2.00 -10.59 24.89
C ASN A 18 2.40 -9.99 26.24
N CYS A 19 1.44 -9.35 26.90
CA CYS A 19 1.58 -8.70 28.20
C CYS A 19 0.73 -9.34 29.29
N CYS A 20 0.27 -10.58 29.09
CA CYS A 20 -0.63 -11.25 30.04
C CYS A 20 -0.03 -11.23 31.47
N PRO A 21 -0.71 -10.66 32.49
CA PRO A 21 -0.13 -10.32 33.80
C PRO A 21 0.51 -11.50 34.54
N ASN A 22 -0.02 -12.71 34.35
CA ASN A 22 0.42 -13.93 35.03
C ASN A 22 1.45 -14.71 34.22
N LYS A 23 2.15 -14.04 33.29
CA LYS A 23 3.01 -14.68 32.28
C LYS A 23 2.27 -15.76 31.47
N GLY A 24 0.97 -15.56 31.27
CA GLY A 24 0.12 -16.47 30.53
C GLY A 24 0.46 -16.46 29.03
N GLU A 25 0.19 -17.58 28.37
CA GLU A 25 0.37 -17.72 26.93
C GLU A 25 -0.88 -17.23 26.19
N VAL A 26 -0.69 -16.58 25.03
CA VAL A 26 -1.81 -16.27 24.12
C VAL A 26 -1.98 -17.44 23.15
N ILE A 27 -3.19 -17.98 23.08
CA ILE A 27 -3.51 -19.08 22.17
C ILE A 27 -3.78 -18.52 20.77
N VAL A 28 -3.07 -19.04 19.78
CA VAL A 28 -3.33 -18.78 18.35
C VAL A 28 -4.23 -19.89 17.83
N ARG A 29 -5.39 -19.53 17.27
CA ARG A 29 -6.36 -20.49 16.75
C ARG A 29 -6.52 -20.38 15.24
N GLU A 30 -6.89 -21.47 14.57
CA GLU A 30 -7.00 -21.50 13.10
C GLU A 30 -8.03 -20.50 12.57
N GLN A 31 -9.15 -20.33 13.28
CA GLN A 31 -10.25 -19.48 12.86
C GLN A 31 -10.59 -18.44 13.92
N PHE A 32 -11.46 -17.51 13.53
CA PHE A 32 -12.01 -16.48 14.41
C PHE A 32 -12.75 -17.05 15.65
N LEU A 33 -13.15 -18.32 15.63
CA LEU A 33 -13.93 -18.93 16.70
C LEU A 33 -13.09 -19.26 17.93
N LEU A 34 -13.63 -19.07 19.13
CA LEU A 34 -12.93 -19.42 20.39
C LEU A 34 -12.77 -20.93 20.57
N THR A 35 -13.56 -21.70 19.83
CA THR A 35 -13.56 -23.17 19.85
C THR A 35 -12.83 -23.79 18.67
N SER A 36 -12.26 -23.00 17.74
CA SER A 36 -11.50 -23.58 16.64
C SER A 36 -10.18 -24.16 17.15
N GLU A 37 -9.59 -25.03 16.34
CA GLU A 37 -8.31 -25.68 16.61
C GLU A 37 -7.23 -24.67 17.05
N GLU A 38 -6.45 -25.06 18.05
CA GLU A 38 -5.25 -24.34 18.49
C GLU A 38 -4.09 -24.69 17.55
N ILE A 39 -3.49 -23.68 16.93
CA ILE A 39 -2.32 -23.85 16.07
C ILE A 39 -1.04 -23.83 16.92
N THR A 40 -0.92 -22.83 17.78
CA THR A 40 0.28 -22.57 18.57
C THR A 40 -0.03 -21.63 19.73
N ARG A 41 0.99 -21.35 20.55
CA ARG A 41 0.94 -20.43 21.68
C ARG A 41 2.03 -19.39 21.60
N VAL A 42 1.71 -18.17 22.05
CA VAL A 42 2.64 -17.04 22.13
C VAL A 42 3.02 -16.86 23.59
N PRO A 43 4.27 -17.17 23.99
CA PRO A 43 4.74 -16.98 25.36
C PRO A 43 4.66 -15.53 25.83
N TYR A 44 4.71 -15.31 27.14
CA TYR A 44 4.78 -13.96 27.71
C TYR A 44 6.00 -13.20 27.17
N GLY A 45 5.78 -11.93 26.82
CA GLY A 45 6.81 -11.04 26.28
C GLY A 45 7.10 -11.23 24.79
N GLN A 46 6.60 -12.30 24.16
CA GLN A 46 6.74 -12.55 22.72
C GLN A 46 5.76 -11.71 21.90
N TYR A 47 5.99 -11.67 20.59
CA TYR A 47 5.29 -10.79 19.68
C TYR A 47 4.50 -11.54 18.62
N VAL A 48 3.44 -10.90 18.12
CA VAL A 48 2.72 -11.31 16.92
C VAL A 48 2.56 -10.12 15.98
N LEU A 49 2.55 -10.39 14.69
CA LEU A 49 2.35 -9.40 13.65
C LEU A 49 0.91 -9.45 13.15
N GLN A 50 0.20 -8.32 13.19
CA GLN A 50 -1.20 -8.22 12.77
C GLN A 50 -1.34 -8.44 11.25
N ALA A 51 -2.11 -9.47 10.86
CA ALA A 51 -2.32 -9.83 9.47
C ALA A 51 -3.50 -9.10 8.79
N GLY A 52 -4.43 -8.56 9.58
CA GLY A 52 -5.70 -8.01 9.10
C GLY A 52 -6.46 -7.23 10.19
N PRO A 53 -7.71 -6.82 9.93
CA PRO A 53 -8.47 -5.97 10.85
C PRO A 53 -8.75 -6.68 12.18
N LEU A 54 -8.77 -5.89 13.25
CA LEU A 54 -9.25 -6.35 14.55
C LEU A 54 -10.77 -6.40 14.52
N GLU A 55 -11.36 -7.49 15.02
CA GLU A 55 -12.80 -7.70 15.08
C GLU A 55 -13.25 -7.84 16.54
N VAL A 56 -14.38 -7.21 16.86
CA VAL A 56 -15.01 -7.28 18.18
C VAL A 56 -16.36 -7.98 18.09
N PHE A 57 -16.65 -8.87 19.03
CA PHE A 57 -18.00 -9.42 19.18
C PHE A 57 -18.94 -8.34 19.69
N VAL A 58 -20.03 -8.05 18.96
CA VAL A 58 -21.02 -7.02 19.36
C VAL A 58 -22.29 -7.61 19.95
N SER A 59 -22.43 -8.94 19.98
CA SER A 59 -23.56 -9.60 20.62
C SER A 59 -23.22 -10.99 21.17
N GLY A 60 -24.08 -11.49 22.07
CA GLY A 60 -23.96 -12.82 22.68
C GLY A 60 -22.99 -12.87 23.88
N PRO A 61 -22.67 -14.07 24.40
CA PRO A 61 -21.87 -14.24 25.61
C PRO A 61 -20.42 -13.71 25.50
N ALA A 62 -19.92 -13.52 24.28
CA ALA A 62 -18.58 -13.01 24.01
C ALA A 62 -18.56 -11.49 23.74
N GLN A 63 -19.66 -10.76 23.97
CA GLN A 63 -19.76 -9.34 23.65
C GLN A 63 -18.60 -8.52 24.26
N GLY A 64 -17.93 -7.74 23.41
CA GLY A 64 -16.77 -6.92 23.73
C GLY A 64 -15.42 -7.64 23.63
N LEU A 65 -15.39 -8.97 23.44
CA LEU A 65 -14.15 -9.69 23.22
C LEU A 65 -13.55 -9.32 21.86
N GLN A 66 -12.27 -8.95 21.86
CA GLN A 66 -11.54 -8.52 20.67
C GLN A 66 -10.62 -9.62 20.16
N ARG A 67 -10.66 -9.87 18.84
CA ARG A 67 -9.79 -10.84 18.16
C ARG A 67 -9.11 -10.24 16.96
N MET A 68 -7.93 -10.77 16.67
CA MET A 68 -7.10 -10.25 15.60
C MET A 68 -6.45 -11.40 14.81
N PRO A 69 -6.46 -11.34 13.47
CA PRO A 69 -5.72 -12.28 12.66
C PRO A 69 -4.22 -11.95 12.71
N VAL A 70 -3.36 -12.96 12.77
CA VAL A 70 -1.90 -12.82 12.93
C VAL A 70 -1.13 -13.58 11.86
N GLN A 71 0.10 -13.15 11.59
CA GLN A 71 1.04 -13.86 10.72
C GLN A 71 1.80 -14.97 11.49
N PRO A 72 2.21 -16.07 10.80
CA PRO A 72 1.93 -16.37 9.39
C PRO A 72 0.47 -16.80 9.14
N ARG A 73 -0.23 -17.31 10.16
CA ARG A 73 -1.66 -17.63 10.11
C ARG A 73 -2.27 -17.70 11.51
N GLY A 74 -3.60 -17.58 11.56
CA GLY A 74 -4.40 -17.81 12.75
C GLY A 74 -4.95 -16.52 13.38
N TRP A 75 -5.61 -16.69 14.52
CA TRP A 75 -6.35 -15.67 15.24
C TRP A 75 -6.05 -15.73 16.72
N VAL A 76 -5.76 -14.58 17.30
CA VAL A 76 -5.52 -14.40 18.74
C VAL A 76 -6.64 -13.61 19.39
N THR A 77 -6.79 -13.77 20.71
CA THR A 77 -7.59 -12.85 21.53
C THR A 77 -6.68 -11.71 21.97
N VAL A 78 -7.08 -10.47 21.69
CA VAL A 78 -6.31 -9.26 22.04
C VAL A 78 -6.73 -8.79 23.42
N ASP A 79 -8.03 -8.64 23.63
CA ASP A 79 -8.63 -8.11 24.83
C ASP A 79 -9.88 -8.93 25.19
N ALA A 80 -9.87 -9.54 26.38
CA ALA A 80 -10.99 -10.29 26.94
C ALA A 80 -11.60 -9.61 28.18
N THR A 81 -11.22 -8.38 28.49
CA THR A 81 -11.67 -7.67 29.70
C THR A 81 -13.19 -7.49 29.77
N ALA A 82 -13.84 -7.28 28.62
CA ALA A 82 -15.30 -7.15 28.54
C ALA A 82 -16.07 -8.40 28.99
N VAL A 83 -15.42 -9.57 28.97
CA VAL A 83 -16.00 -10.86 29.40
C VAL A 83 -15.34 -11.40 30.68
N GLY A 84 -14.66 -10.53 31.44
CA GLY A 84 -13.99 -10.87 32.69
C GLY A 84 -12.63 -11.57 32.54
N GLY A 85 -12.08 -11.62 31.33
CA GLY A 85 -10.73 -12.12 31.04
C GLY A 85 -9.65 -11.04 31.13
N PRO A 86 -8.38 -11.39 30.86
CA PRO A 86 -7.27 -10.42 30.87
C PRO A 86 -7.13 -9.66 29.54
N LEU A 87 -6.35 -8.58 29.58
CA LEU A 87 -5.75 -7.99 28.39
C LEU A 87 -4.51 -8.82 28.00
N TYR A 88 -4.55 -9.43 26.82
CA TYR A 88 -3.51 -10.36 26.37
C TYR A 88 -2.41 -9.67 25.59
N LEU A 89 -2.78 -8.73 24.71
CA LEU A 89 -1.87 -8.09 23.77
C LEU A 89 -1.93 -6.57 23.87
N VAL A 90 -0.75 -5.94 23.85
CA VAL A 90 -0.60 -4.49 23.69
C VAL A 90 0.18 -4.18 22.43
N VAL A 91 -0.15 -3.07 21.77
CA VAL A 91 0.61 -2.60 20.61
C VAL A 91 2.05 -2.35 21.04
N PHE A 92 2.99 -3.01 20.37
CA PHE A 92 4.40 -2.72 20.55
C PHE A 92 4.71 -1.41 19.83
N SER A 93 5.12 -0.42 20.61
CA SER A 93 5.76 0.78 20.10
C SER A 93 7.24 0.68 20.43
N SER A 94 8.10 0.93 19.44
CA SER A 94 9.54 1.10 19.63
C SER A 94 9.90 2.30 20.52
N GLY A 95 8.90 3.09 20.94
CA GLY A 95 9.08 4.38 21.59
C GLY A 95 9.41 5.52 20.61
N SER A 96 9.69 5.20 19.34
CA SER A 96 9.85 6.19 18.28
C SER A 96 8.49 6.57 17.70
N THR A 97 8.18 7.86 17.68
CA THR A 97 6.99 8.39 17.01
C THR A 97 7.12 8.41 15.49
N LYS A 98 8.27 7.98 14.94
CA LYS A 98 8.64 8.16 13.53
C LYS A 98 8.63 6.87 12.71
N GLY A 99 8.37 5.70 13.32
CA GLY A 99 8.25 4.41 12.63
C GLY A 99 8.79 3.22 13.44
N ASP A 100 8.84 2.07 12.77
CA ASP A 100 8.98 0.77 13.44
C ASP A 100 10.44 0.45 13.80
N ILE A 101 11.37 0.74 12.87
CA ILE A 101 12.77 0.36 12.99
C ILE A 101 13.66 1.60 12.88
N VAL A 102 14.39 1.91 13.95
CA VAL A 102 15.35 3.02 13.98
C VAL A 102 16.66 2.59 13.31
N VAL A 103 17.08 3.34 12.29
CA VAL A 103 18.40 3.24 11.67
C VAL A 103 19.35 4.19 12.39
N ARG A 104 20.47 3.67 12.88
CA ARG A 104 21.47 4.42 13.62
C ARG A 104 22.76 4.59 12.83
N LYS A 105 23.54 5.61 13.16
CA LYS A 105 24.82 5.91 12.50
C LYS A 105 25.88 4.85 12.78
N GLY A 106 25.87 4.25 13.96
CA GLY A 106 26.83 3.23 14.40
C GLY A 106 26.16 1.96 14.93
N VAL A 107 26.98 0.94 15.18
CA VAL A 107 26.50 -0.35 15.71
C VAL A 107 25.83 -0.20 17.09
N SER A 108 26.34 0.70 17.93
CA SER A 108 25.80 0.97 19.27
C SER A 108 24.34 1.48 19.23
N LEU A 109 23.54 1.01 20.18
CA LEU A 109 22.16 1.46 20.41
C LEU A 109 22.08 2.92 20.86
N ASP A 110 23.17 3.51 21.34
CA ASP A 110 23.20 4.93 21.74
C ASP A 110 23.67 5.86 20.62
N SER A 111 24.03 5.31 19.46
CA SER A 111 24.48 6.13 18.32
C SER A 111 23.33 6.89 17.66
N ASP A 112 23.67 8.00 17.01
CA ASP A 112 22.71 8.93 16.40
C ASP A 112 21.70 8.23 15.48
N GLU A 113 20.42 8.55 15.63
CA GLU A 113 19.38 8.18 14.65
C GLU A 113 19.63 8.91 13.32
N VAL A 114 19.67 8.16 12.21
CA VAL A 114 19.87 8.71 10.86
C VAL A 114 18.65 8.54 9.96
N ALA A 115 17.80 7.56 10.25
CA ALA A 115 16.54 7.31 9.56
C ALA A 115 15.63 6.42 10.41
N VAL A 116 14.38 6.27 9.97
CA VAL A 116 13.45 5.28 10.48
C VAL A 116 12.84 4.55 9.30
N LEU A 117 12.76 3.22 9.39
CA LEU A 117 12.15 2.36 8.38
C LEU A 117 10.77 1.93 8.86
N THR A 118 9.83 1.87 7.93
CA THR A 118 8.50 1.30 8.17
C THR A 118 8.49 -0.19 7.87
N CYS A 119 7.56 -0.93 8.47
CA CYS A 119 7.28 -2.32 8.10
C CYS A 119 7.14 -2.48 6.57
N GLY A 120 7.72 -3.54 6.02
CA GLY A 120 7.74 -3.81 4.58
C GLY A 120 8.82 -3.09 3.79
N THR A 121 9.63 -2.24 4.43
CA THR A 121 10.79 -1.62 3.76
C THR A 121 11.83 -2.70 3.42
N VAL A 122 12.14 -2.81 2.13
CA VAL A 122 13.24 -3.66 1.64
C VAL A 122 14.55 -2.89 1.79
N VAL A 123 15.55 -3.56 2.33
CA VAL A 123 16.89 -3.02 2.51
C VAL A 123 17.92 -4.02 2.02
N ASP A 124 19.08 -3.51 1.58
CA ASP A 124 20.23 -4.34 1.25
C ASP A 124 21.13 -4.45 2.48
N GLN A 125 21.62 -5.66 2.79
CA GLN A 125 22.66 -5.82 3.80
C GLN A 125 23.99 -5.28 3.27
N ALA A 126 24.53 -4.27 3.95
CA ALA A 126 25.75 -3.57 3.53
C ALA A 126 27.02 -4.01 4.28
N ALA A 127 26.88 -4.71 5.41
CA ALA A 127 27.99 -5.29 6.17
C ALA A 127 27.58 -6.60 6.88
N PRO A 128 28.54 -7.44 7.32
CA PRO A 128 28.25 -8.61 8.15
C PRO A 128 27.43 -8.25 9.40
N LEU A 129 26.72 -9.25 9.93
CA LEU A 129 25.98 -9.08 11.18
C LEU A 129 26.95 -8.93 12.35
N GLU A 130 26.64 -8.04 13.27
CA GLU A 130 27.38 -7.85 14.52
C GLU A 130 26.47 -8.14 15.71
N GLU A 131 26.92 -9.00 16.62
CA GLU A 131 26.22 -9.28 17.87
C GLU A 131 26.83 -8.43 18.99
N THR A 132 25.98 -7.71 19.70
CA THR A 132 26.38 -6.91 20.87
C THR A 132 26.59 -7.79 22.10
N GLU A 133 27.21 -7.25 23.16
CA GLU A 133 27.42 -7.98 24.42
C GLU A 133 26.11 -8.50 25.05
N ASP A 134 24.99 -7.81 24.79
CA ASP A 134 23.65 -8.17 25.26
C ASP A 134 22.94 -9.19 24.34
N GLY A 135 23.62 -9.73 23.33
CA GLY A 135 23.04 -10.70 22.38
C GLY A 135 22.08 -10.08 21.36
N ILE A 136 22.04 -8.75 21.24
CA ILE A 136 21.26 -8.07 20.18
C ILE A 136 22.07 -8.12 18.89
N VAL A 137 21.47 -8.62 17.82
CA VAL A 137 22.08 -8.69 16.49
C VAL A 137 21.77 -7.42 15.70
N ARG A 138 22.82 -6.79 15.19
CA ARG A 138 22.82 -5.53 14.45
C ARG A 138 23.24 -5.80 13.00
N MET A 139 22.60 -5.10 12.08
CA MET A 139 22.85 -5.23 10.65
C MET A 139 23.07 -3.85 10.05
N ASN A 140 24.19 -3.67 9.34
CA ASN A 140 24.35 -2.49 8.50
C ASN A 140 23.53 -2.67 7.23
N VAL A 141 22.72 -1.68 6.89
CA VAL A 141 21.80 -1.71 5.78
C VAL A 141 21.98 -0.49 4.89
N SER A 142 21.75 -0.66 3.59
CA SER A 142 21.54 0.43 2.65
C SER A 142 20.12 0.43 2.10
N PHE A 143 19.56 1.61 1.90
CA PHE A 143 18.18 1.79 1.44
C PHE A 143 18.05 3.10 0.64
N PRO A 144 17.08 3.18 -0.28
CA PRO A 144 16.86 4.40 -1.04
C PRO A 144 16.31 5.51 -0.12
N GLU A 145 16.71 6.77 -0.35
CA GLU A 145 16.35 7.90 0.53
C GLU A 145 14.82 8.07 0.73
N ASN A 146 14.04 7.71 -0.28
CA ASN A 146 12.58 7.75 -0.25
C ASN A 146 11.93 6.71 0.70
N ALA A 147 12.66 5.69 1.15
CA ALA A 147 12.14 4.69 2.09
C ALA A 147 11.95 5.24 3.51
N SER A 148 12.56 6.39 3.83
CA SER A 148 12.51 7.00 5.17
C SER A 148 11.25 7.85 5.44
N GLY A 149 10.25 7.82 4.56
CA GLY A 149 9.01 8.61 4.68
C GLY A 149 9.21 10.13 4.53
N ARG A 150 10.42 10.59 4.23
CA ARG A 150 10.76 12.01 4.05
C ARG A 150 10.55 12.42 2.58
N GLU A 151 10.15 13.67 2.34
CA GLU A 151 9.89 14.15 0.98
C GLU A 151 11.09 13.91 0.03
N PRO A 152 10.85 13.45 -1.20
CA PRO A 152 11.90 13.07 -2.13
C PRO A 152 12.76 14.28 -2.51
N SER A 153 14.05 14.23 -2.16
CA SER A 153 15.06 15.12 -2.74
C SER A 153 15.37 14.67 -4.18
N SER A 154 15.71 15.59 -5.09
CA SER A 154 15.90 15.30 -6.52
C SER A 154 17.15 14.47 -6.85
N SER A 155 17.89 13.98 -5.85
CA SER A 155 19.04 13.11 -6.05
C SER A 155 18.75 11.73 -5.49
N SER A 156 18.89 10.68 -6.31
CA SER A 156 18.76 9.27 -5.91
C SER A 156 19.94 8.84 -5.04
N ARG A 157 20.06 9.41 -3.84
CA ARG A 157 21.08 9.02 -2.87
C ARG A 157 20.59 7.79 -2.11
N THR A 158 21.42 6.77 -2.05
CA THR A 158 21.26 5.69 -1.08
C THR A 158 21.72 6.20 0.28
N ARG A 159 20.98 5.85 1.33
CA ARG A 159 21.37 6.05 2.72
C ARG A 159 21.84 4.73 3.30
N SER A 160 22.66 4.80 4.35
CA SER A 160 23.08 3.61 5.09
C SER A 160 23.11 3.87 6.58
N GLY A 161 23.06 2.78 7.34
CA GLY A 161 23.19 2.80 8.80
C GLY A 161 22.90 1.43 9.41
N TRP A 162 22.89 1.38 10.73
CA TRP A 162 22.75 0.16 11.52
C TRP A 162 21.36 0.02 12.10
N VAL A 163 20.72 -1.11 11.83
CA VAL A 163 19.42 -1.50 12.39
C VAL A 163 19.58 -2.68 13.34
N THR A 164 18.60 -2.87 14.23
CA THR A 164 18.49 -4.10 15.00
C THR A 164 17.77 -5.12 14.14
N CYS A 165 18.42 -6.23 13.81
CA CYS A 165 17.77 -7.29 13.04
C CYS A 165 17.11 -8.33 13.94
N ASP A 166 17.73 -8.64 15.08
CA ASP A 166 17.22 -9.62 16.04
C ASP A 166 17.47 -9.13 17.47
N ALA A 167 16.38 -8.93 18.23
CA ALA A 167 16.41 -8.55 19.63
C ALA A 167 15.91 -9.68 20.55
N THR A 168 15.78 -10.91 20.05
CA THR A 168 15.15 -12.02 20.79
C THR A 168 15.89 -12.41 22.06
N ALA A 169 17.22 -12.25 22.11
CA ALA A 169 18.03 -12.46 23.32
C ALA A 169 17.57 -11.60 24.51
N GLN A 170 16.98 -10.43 24.24
CA GLN A 170 16.44 -9.50 25.23
C GLN A 170 14.90 -9.54 25.31
N GLY A 171 14.28 -10.56 24.73
CA GLY A 171 12.81 -10.67 24.66
C GLY A 171 12.18 -9.60 23.75
N GLY A 172 12.92 -9.11 22.76
CA GLY A 172 12.45 -8.27 21.66
C GLY A 172 12.08 -9.07 20.41
N PRO A 173 11.54 -8.42 19.37
CA PRO A 173 11.19 -9.08 18.11
C PRO A 173 12.41 -9.30 17.20
N ARG A 174 12.22 -10.14 16.19
CA ARG A 174 13.07 -10.17 15.00
C ARG A 174 12.44 -9.24 13.95
N PHE A 175 13.22 -8.29 13.45
CA PHE A 175 12.73 -7.20 12.62
C PHE A 175 12.89 -7.46 11.11
N PHE A 176 13.81 -8.34 10.72
CA PHE A 176 14.12 -8.62 9.32
C PHE A 176 14.11 -10.13 9.06
N GLU A 177 13.67 -10.48 7.85
CA GLU A 177 13.74 -11.83 7.30
C GLU A 177 14.48 -11.75 5.95
N PRO A 178 15.33 -12.74 5.61
CA PRO A 178 15.94 -12.82 4.30
C PRO A 178 14.87 -12.93 3.20
N ILE A 179 15.00 -12.14 2.14
CA ILE A 179 14.16 -12.28 0.96
C ILE A 179 14.72 -13.44 0.13
N ASP A 180 13.88 -14.44 -0.16
CA ASP A 180 14.22 -15.47 -1.13
C ASP A 180 14.25 -14.82 -2.53
N PRO A 181 15.37 -14.86 -3.26
CA PRO A 181 15.47 -14.28 -4.60
C PRO A 181 14.48 -14.89 -5.60
N HIS A 182 13.89 -16.04 -5.29
CA HIS A 182 12.87 -16.70 -6.11
C HIS A 182 11.43 -16.40 -5.68
N ASP A 183 11.21 -15.76 -4.52
CA ASP A 183 9.87 -15.38 -4.06
C ASP A 183 9.40 -14.09 -4.73
N THR A 184 8.78 -14.24 -5.91
CA THR A 184 8.15 -13.14 -6.65
C THR A 184 6.85 -12.63 -6.03
N SER A 185 6.34 -13.26 -4.97
CA SER A 185 5.06 -12.91 -4.35
C SER A 185 5.16 -11.69 -3.42
N GLN A 186 6.37 -11.36 -2.96
CA GLN A 186 6.63 -10.21 -2.08
C GLN A 186 6.94 -8.94 -2.90
N LYS A 187 5.96 -8.45 -3.64
CA LYS A 187 6.01 -7.09 -4.18
C LYS A 187 6.00 -6.12 -2.98
N PRO A 188 6.92 -5.14 -2.87
CA PRO A 188 7.01 -4.27 -1.70
C PRO A 188 5.64 -3.63 -1.44
N ALA A 189 5.08 -3.90 -0.27
CA ALA A 189 3.86 -3.25 0.18
C ALA A 189 4.19 -1.76 0.29
N LYS A 190 3.67 -0.95 -0.64
CA LYS A 190 3.68 0.51 -0.45
C LYS A 190 2.97 0.76 0.87
N ALA A 191 3.65 1.41 1.82
CA ALA A 191 3.07 1.81 3.09
C ALA A 191 1.77 2.59 2.84
N ASP A 192 0.64 1.96 3.13
CA ASP A 192 -0.66 2.61 3.13
C ASP A 192 -0.67 3.61 4.30
N HIS A 193 -0.60 4.91 4.01
CA HIS A 193 -0.87 5.97 4.96
C HIS A 193 -2.40 6.20 4.97
N PRO A 194 -3.17 5.88 6.02
CA PRO A 194 -4.58 6.23 6.05
C PRO A 194 -4.79 7.60 6.69
N ASP A 195 -5.26 8.50 5.83
CA ASP A 195 -6.15 9.64 6.05
C ASP A 195 -6.13 10.40 7.39
N GLN A 196 -5.63 11.65 7.30
CA GLN A 196 -6.32 12.79 7.86
C GLN A 196 -7.50 13.15 6.97
N GLY A 197 -8.72 13.06 7.52
CA GLY A 197 -9.92 13.59 6.89
C GLY A 197 -9.84 15.12 6.78
N GLY A 198 -9.51 15.59 5.58
CA GLY A 198 -9.67 16.96 5.12
C GLY A 198 -9.95 16.91 3.63
N ALA A 199 -11.01 17.59 3.18
CA ALA A 199 -11.51 17.65 1.81
C ALA A 199 -10.49 17.25 0.73
N GLU A 200 -10.77 16.12 0.06
CA GLU A 200 -9.96 15.44 -0.95
C GLU A 200 -9.50 16.36 -2.09
N ASP A 201 -8.39 17.07 -1.90
CA ASP A 201 -7.59 17.61 -2.99
C ASP A 201 -6.78 16.45 -3.60
N GLY A 202 -7.47 15.63 -4.37
CA GLY A 202 -6.94 14.84 -5.49
C GLY A 202 -5.59 14.15 -5.29
N ALA A 203 -5.39 13.48 -4.15
CA ALA A 203 -4.24 12.60 -3.96
C ALA A 203 -4.18 11.63 -5.15
N TRP A 204 -3.13 11.78 -5.95
CA TRP A 204 -2.95 11.01 -7.16
C TRP A 204 -2.72 9.55 -6.77
N ASP A 205 -3.76 8.72 -6.85
CA ASP A 205 -3.64 7.27 -6.69
C ASP A 205 -2.58 6.74 -7.65
N SER A 206 -1.40 6.44 -7.09
CA SER A 206 -0.19 6.06 -7.84
C SER A 206 -0.26 4.65 -8.44
N ASN A 207 -1.44 4.00 -8.41
CA ASN A 207 -1.67 2.62 -8.80
C ASN A 207 -2.91 2.47 -9.74
N ARG A 208 -3.12 3.40 -10.68
CA ARG A 208 -4.18 3.22 -11.68
C ARG A 208 -3.76 2.19 -12.71
N THR A 209 -4.59 1.17 -12.88
CA THR A 209 -4.39 0.11 -13.88
C THR A 209 -5.30 0.37 -15.07
N TRP A 210 -4.76 0.26 -16.28
CA TRP A 210 -5.47 0.54 -17.52
C TRP A 210 -5.40 -0.66 -18.45
N ARG A 211 -6.52 -1.01 -19.08
CA ARG A 211 -6.60 -1.98 -20.17
C ARG A 211 -6.71 -1.26 -21.50
N VAL A 212 -5.94 -1.69 -22.49
CA VAL A 212 -5.98 -1.18 -23.86
C VAL A 212 -7.22 -1.73 -24.56
N ILE A 213 -7.99 -0.84 -25.19
CA ILE A 213 -9.25 -1.17 -25.86
C ILE A 213 -9.40 -0.38 -27.16
N ASN A 214 -10.28 -0.85 -28.05
CA ASN A 214 -10.71 -0.16 -29.26
C ASN A 214 -9.59 0.23 -30.25
N LEU A 215 -8.49 -0.53 -30.30
CA LEU A 215 -7.51 -0.44 -31.39
C LEU A 215 -8.06 -1.12 -32.65
N GLN A 216 -7.81 -0.52 -33.82
CA GLN A 216 -8.16 -1.09 -35.12
C GLN A 216 -7.07 -2.06 -35.59
N ASP A 217 -5.81 -1.69 -35.45
CA ASP A 217 -4.64 -2.56 -35.62
C ASP A 217 -3.94 -2.76 -34.26
N PRO A 218 -3.58 -4.00 -33.86
CA PRO A 218 -2.81 -4.27 -32.65
C PRO A 218 -1.44 -3.57 -32.58
N LYS A 219 -0.95 -2.96 -33.67
CA LYS A 219 0.31 -2.18 -33.68
C LYS A 219 0.10 -0.67 -33.60
N ASP A 220 -1.14 -0.19 -33.56
CA ASP A 220 -1.46 1.24 -33.62
C ASP A 220 -1.04 2.04 -32.39
N LEU A 221 -0.91 1.38 -31.23
CA LEU A 221 -0.56 2.03 -29.99
C LEU A 221 0.86 1.66 -29.58
N VAL A 222 1.68 2.68 -29.34
CA VAL A 222 3.12 2.51 -29.08
C VAL A 222 3.50 3.09 -27.73
N VAL A 223 4.40 2.40 -27.05
CA VAL A 223 5.09 2.88 -25.84
C VAL A 223 6.43 3.45 -26.28
N VAL A 224 6.72 4.68 -25.87
CA VAL A 224 7.95 5.39 -26.25
C VAL A 224 8.72 5.90 -25.04
N ASN A 225 10.03 6.04 -25.15
CA ASN A 225 10.91 6.47 -24.06
C ASN A 225 10.86 7.98 -23.74
N LYS A 226 10.11 8.77 -24.52
CA LYS A 226 9.91 10.22 -24.34
C LYS A 226 8.41 10.56 -24.37
N PRO A 227 7.96 11.66 -23.73
CA PRO A 227 6.55 12.06 -23.70
C PRO A 227 6.08 12.68 -25.04
N GLU A 228 6.27 12.00 -26.17
CA GLU A 228 5.85 12.45 -27.49
C GLU A 228 4.60 11.67 -27.97
N PRO A 229 3.57 12.34 -28.49
CA PRO A 229 2.33 11.67 -28.86
C PRO A 229 2.43 10.99 -30.24
N PHE A 230 2.24 9.68 -30.24
CA PHE A 230 2.01 8.83 -31.41
C PHE A 230 0.66 8.14 -31.23
N ALA A 231 -0.40 8.79 -31.71
CA ALA A 231 -1.76 8.32 -31.51
C ALA A 231 -2.18 7.33 -32.62
N PRO A 232 -3.01 6.31 -32.30
CA PRO A 232 -3.66 5.47 -33.30
C PRO A 232 -4.31 6.29 -34.42
N GLY A 233 -4.06 5.93 -35.68
CA GLY A 233 -4.62 6.61 -36.86
C GLY A 233 -4.04 7.98 -37.19
N SER A 234 -3.02 8.47 -36.45
CA SER A 234 -2.37 9.75 -36.77
C SER A 234 -1.43 9.70 -37.99
N GLY A 235 -1.11 8.51 -38.49
CA GLY A 235 -0.13 8.29 -39.56
C GLY A 235 1.33 8.57 -39.16
N ARG A 236 1.58 8.90 -37.88
CA ARG A 236 2.94 9.13 -37.36
C ARG A 236 3.48 7.85 -36.74
N THR A 237 4.67 7.45 -37.16
CA THR A 237 5.42 6.34 -36.58
C THR A 237 6.59 6.87 -35.75
N PRO A 238 6.82 6.38 -34.52
CA PRO A 238 8.00 6.76 -33.76
C PRO A 238 9.29 6.28 -34.44
N PRO A 239 10.39 7.02 -34.34
CA PRO A 239 11.72 6.51 -34.69
C PRO A 239 12.05 5.21 -33.93
N PRO A 240 12.79 4.25 -34.53
CA PRO A 240 13.11 2.96 -33.90
C PRO A 240 13.75 3.08 -32.51
N GLU A 241 14.59 4.10 -32.29
CA GLU A 241 15.28 4.37 -31.03
C GLU A 241 14.35 4.92 -29.92
N MET A 242 13.15 5.37 -30.28
CA MET A 242 12.14 5.82 -29.33
C MET A 242 11.15 4.73 -28.96
N LEU A 243 10.93 3.76 -29.85
CA LEU A 243 9.96 2.70 -29.68
C LEU A 243 10.44 1.68 -28.66
N LEU A 244 9.69 1.52 -27.57
CA LEU A 244 9.92 0.48 -26.58
C LEU A 244 9.10 -0.78 -26.89
N ARG A 245 7.81 -0.59 -27.20
CA ARG A 245 6.87 -1.70 -27.40
C ARG A 245 5.61 -1.26 -28.15
N HIS A 246 4.95 -2.19 -28.84
CA HIS A 246 3.58 -2.02 -29.33
C HIS A 246 2.59 -2.61 -28.33
N LEU A 247 1.45 -1.94 -28.11
CA LEU A 247 0.35 -2.42 -27.29
C LEU A 247 -0.83 -2.83 -28.15
N GLY A 248 -1.41 -4.00 -27.84
CA GLY A 248 -2.62 -4.53 -28.46
C GLY A 248 -3.85 -4.45 -27.55
N ASN A 249 -5.03 -4.70 -28.11
CA ASN A 249 -6.27 -4.80 -27.33
C ASN A 249 -6.15 -5.91 -26.27
N GLY A 250 -6.52 -5.59 -25.03
CA GLY A 250 -6.44 -6.50 -23.88
C GLY A 250 -5.18 -6.31 -23.02
N ASP A 251 -4.14 -5.66 -23.53
CA ASP A 251 -2.93 -5.39 -22.75
C ASP A 251 -3.23 -4.52 -21.53
N VAL A 252 -2.58 -4.86 -20.41
CA VAL A 252 -2.75 -4.18 -19.13
C VAL A 252 -1.48 -3.41 -18.77
N VAL A 253 -1.64 -2.12 -18.46
CA VAL A 253 -0.54 -1.22 -18.10
C VAL A 253 -0.81 -0.51 -16.78
N TYR A 254 0.25 -0.19 -16.05
CA TYR A 254 0.18 0.52 -14.78
C TYR A 254 0.60 1.97 -14.98
N GLN A 255 -0.25 2.92 -14.61
CA GLN A 255 0.11 4.33 -14.68
C GLN A 255 1.04 4.71 -13.52
N VAL A 256 2.27 5.12 -13.81
CA VAL A 256 3.31 5.39 -12.79
C VAL A 256 3.49 6.87 -12.46
N GLY A 257 2.70 7.76 -13.06
CA GLY A 257 2.79 9.20 -12.81
C GLY A 257 1.73 10.03 -13.52
N HIS A 258 1.77 11.34 -13.30
CA HIS A 258 0.81 12.28 -13.86
C HIS A 258 0.80 12.28 -15.39
N SER A 259 -0.40 12.20 -15.97
CA SER A 259 -0.57 12.42 -17.41
C SER A 259 -0.25 13.87 -17.75
N LYS A 260 0.35 14.09 -18.93
CA LYS A 260 0.72 15.42 -19.43
C LYS A 260 -0.03 15.73 -20.72
N LYS A 261 -0.34 17.01 -20.94
CA LYS A 261 -0.91 17.47 -22.21
C LYS A 261 0.24 17.82 -23.15
N VAL A 262 0.36 17.12 -24.28
CA VAL A 262 1.41 17.34 -25.29
C VAL A 262 0.77 17.39 -26.66
N ARG A 263 0.92 18.52 -27.36
CA ARG A 263 0.41 18.74 -28.73
C ARG A 263 -1.05 18.32 -28.93
N GLY A 264 -1.92 18.65 -27.98
CA GLY A 264 -3.36 18.34 -28.04
C GLY A 264 -3.72 16.91 -27.60
N TYR A 265 -2.77 16.10 -27.15
CA TYR A 265 -3.00 14.75 -26.62
C TYR A 265 -2.72 14.69 -25.11
N MET A 266 -3.41 13.80 -24.39
CA MET A 266 -2.95 13.34 -23.07
C MET A 266 -1.98 12.20 -23.28
N VAL A 267 -0.73 12.38 -22.86
CA VAL A 267 0.24 11.30 -22.73
C VAL A 267 0.33 10.85 -21.28
N MET A 268 0.50 9.56 -21.06
CA MET A 268 0.48 8.92 -19.75
C MET A 268 1.78 8.14 -19.57
N PRO A 269 2.53 8.36 -18.47
CA PRO A 269 3.66 7.50 -18.13
C PRO A 269 3.10 6.17 -17.61
N ILE A 270 3.59 5.08 -18.18
CA ILE A 270 3.14 3.72 -17.88
C ILE A 270 4.32 2.80 -17.58
N ARG A 271 4.02 1.73 -16.86
CA ARG A 271 4.87 0.55 -16.69
C ARG A 271 4.14 -0.68 -17.22
N ILE A 272 4.84 -1.48 -18.00
CA ILE A 272 4.39 -2.80 -18.47
C ILE A 272 5.53 -3.78 -18.19
N GLU A 273 5.25 -4.80 -17.37
CA GLU A 273 6.28 -5.72 -16.87
C GLU A 273 7.44 -4.96 -16.20
N GLN A 274 8.64 -4.99 -16.81
CA GLN A 274 9.86 -4.31 -16.35
C GLN A 274 10.15 -3.01 -17.11
N ASP A 275 9.39 -2.71 -18.17
CA ASP A 275 9.61 -1.54 -19.02
C ASP A 275 8.77 -0.34 -18.54
N GLU A 276 9.38 0.85 -18.56
CA GLU A 276 8.69 2.13 -18.34
C GLU A 276 8.76 3.03 -19.57
N GLY A 277 7.65 3.70 -19.87
CA GLY A 277 7.58 4.61 -21.01
C GLY A 277 6.34 5.49 -21.01
N TRP A 278 6.06 6.09 -22.15
CA TRP A 278 4.95 7.01 -22.36
C TRP A 278 4.04 6.49 -23.45
N VAL A 279 2.72 6.63 -23.25
CA VAL A 279 1.70 6.25 -24.23
C VAL A 279 0.66 7.35 -24.39
N VAL A 280 0.08 7.48 -25.58
CA VAL A 280 -1.05 8.39 -25.83
C VAL A 280 -2.33 7.79 -25.26
N ARG A 281 -2.97 8.47 -24.32
CA ARG A 281 -4.21 8.02 -23.68
C ARG A 281 -5.47 8.47 -24.42
N ARG A 282 -5.52 9.74 -24.83
CA ARG A 282 -6.67 10.36 -25.53
C ARG A 282 -6.31 11.69 -26.16
N LEU A 283 -7.17 12.23 -27.02
CA LEU A 283 -7.08 13.60 -27.51
C LEU A 283 -7.74 14.57 -26.49
N VAL A 284 -7.23 15.80 -26.38
CA VAL A 284 -7.65 16.81 -25.36
C VAL A 284 -8.48 17.93 -25.94
N ASP A 285 -8.24 18.34 -27.19
CA ASP A 285 -8.79 19.60 -27.75
C ASP A 285 -9.39 19.43 -29.15
N ARG A 286 -10.46 18.66 -29.30
CA ARG A 286 -11.33 18.87 -30.48
C ARG A 286 -12.71 19.28 -30.02
N ASN A 287 -13.17 20.41 -30.58
CA ASN A 287 -14.53 20.88 -30.48
C ASN A 287 -15.49 19.68 -30.57
N ARG A 288 -16.44 19.70 -29.66
CA ARG A 288 -17.36 18.64 -29.25
C ARG A 288 -18.24 18.06 -30.39
N ASP A 289 -18.07 18.57 -31.61
CA ASP A 289 -18.95 18.36 -32.77
C ASP A 289 -18.47 17.26 -33.73
N HIS A 290 -17.30 16.65 -33.49
CA HIS A 290 -16.78 15.59 -34.36
C HIS A 290 -16.68 14.25 -33.65
N GLY A 291 -17.84 13.61 -33.45
CA GLY A 291 -17.94 12.18 -33.14
C GLY A 291 -17.42 11.80 -31.75
N TYR A 292 -18.08 10.81 -31.14
CA TYR A 292 -17.60 10.21 -29.89
C TYR A 292 -16.16 9.72 -30.07
N GLN A 293 -15.21 10.36 -29.37
CA GLN A 293 -13.85 9.81 -29.30
C GLN A 293 -13.93 8.46 -28.57
N VAL A 294 -13.59 7.42 -29.30
CA VAL A 294 -13.50 6.08 -28.76
C VAL A 294 -12.24 6.04 -27.88
N PRO A 295 -12.36 5.80 -26.56
CA PRO A 295 -11.20 5.75 -25.68
C PRO A 295 -10.32 4.56 -26.03
N TRP A 296 -8.99 4.75 -26.01
CA TRP A 296 -8.01 3.67 -26.21
C TRP A 296 -7.67 2.91 -24.91
N PHE A 297 -8.15 3.43 -23.79
CA PHE A 297 -7.93 2.84 -22.47
C PHE A 297 -9.20 2.85 -21.64
N GLU A 298 -9.47 1.75 -20.94
CA GLU A 298 -10.39 1.69 -19.82
C GLU A 298 -9.63 1.46 -18.51
N GLU A 299 -10.10 2.11 -17.45
CA GLU A 299 -9.54 1.87 -16.12
C GLU A 299 -10.09 0.55 -15.60
N ILE A 300 -9.23 -0.31 -15.04
CA ILE A 300 -9.62 -1.58 -14.43
C ILE A 300 -9.31 -1.57 -12.93
N VAL A 301 -10.22 -2.12 -12.13
CA VAL A 301 -10.10 -2.26 -10.67
C VAL A 301 -10.39 -3.72 -10.34
N ASN A 302 -9.43 -4.40 -9.70
CA ASN A 302 -9.52 -5.82 -9.39
C ASN A 302 -9.80 -6.72 -10.61
N GLY A 303 -9.19 -6.40 -11.76
CA GLY A 303 -9.33 -7.15 -13.01
C GLY A 303 -10.57 -6.81 -13.84
N GLU A 304 -11.53 -6.09 -13.27
CA GLU A 304 -12.77 -5.72 -13.94
C GLU A 304 -12.76 -4.26 -14.42
N PRO A 305 -13.42 -3.93 -15.54
CA PRO A 305 -13.62 -2.54 -15.95
C PRO A 305 -14.28 -1.73 -14.83
N ARG A 306 -13.66 -0.62 -14.45
CA ARG A 306 -14.22 0.30 -13.47
C ARG A 306 -15.56 0.80 -14.01
N GLU A 307 -16.65 0.50 -13.32
CA GLU A 307 -17.95 1.06 -13.65
C GLU A 307 -17.80 2.58 -13.74
N LYS A 308 -18.00 3.11 -14.95
CA LYS A 308 -18.06 4.55 -15.14
C LYS A 308 -19.19 5.01 -14.23
N ARG A 309 -18.84 5.69 -13.13
CA ARG A 309 -19.82 6.38 -12.30
C ARG A 309 -20.67 7.13 -13.30
N LYS A 310 -21.93 6.69 -13.49
CA LYS A 310 -22.89 7.45 -14.27
C LYS A 310 -22.87 8.79 -13.60
N HIS A 311 -22.22 9.77 -14.23
CA HIS A 311 -22.27 11.13 -13.75
C HIS A 311 -23.77 11.37 -13.71
N ARG A 312 -24.34 11.36 -12.49
CA ARG A 312 -25.62 11.99 -12.24
C ARG A 312 -25.30 13.41 -12.64
N ASN A 313 -25.52 13.72 -13.92
CA ASN A 313 -25.89 15.04 -14.32
C ASN A 313 -26.99 15.34 -13.31
N ARG A 314 -26.63 16.14 -12.32
CA ARG A 314 -27.58 17.06 -11.73
C ARG A 314 -28.04 17.86 -12.93
N ASP A 315 -29.00 17.29 -13.65
CA ASP A 315 -29.99 18.07 -14.34
C ASP A 315 -30.43 19.05 -13.27
N ARG A 316 -29.89 20.26 -13.39
CA ARG A 316 -30.45 21.43 -12.74
C ARG A 316 -31.88 21.42 -13.23
N ASP A 317 -32.75 20.91 -12.37
CA ASP A 317 -34.18 20.96 -12.55
C ASP A 317 -34.52 22.42 -12.89
N PRO A 318 -34.95 22.73 -14.13
CA PRO A 318 -35.17 24.11 -14.55
C PRO A 318 -36.35 24.77 -13.82
N SER A 319 -37.03 24.03 -12.94
CA SER A 319 -38.29 24.42 -12.30
C SER A 319 -38.19 25.52 -11.25
N PHE A 320 -36.99 26.04 -10.91
CA PHE A 320 -36.83 27.08 -9.87
C PHE A 320 -36.77 28.55 -10.36
N LEU A 321 -37.11 28.85 -11.62
CA LEU A 321 -37.09 30.22 -12.17
C LEU A 321 -38.46 30.82 -12.58
N LEU A 322 -39.57 30.38 -11.99
CA LEU A 322 -40.87 31.03 -12.19
C LEU A 322 -41.64 31.20 -10.88
N SER A 323 -41.36 32.28 -10.15
CA SER A 323 -42.34 33.04 -9.35
C SER A 323 -41.66 34.19 -8.60
N GLN A 324 -41.57 35.36 -9.25
CA GLN A 324 -41.63 36.62 -8.50
C GLN A 324 -43.01 37.23 -8.77
N PRO A 325 -43.80 37.55 -7.73
CA PRO A 325 -45.05 38.27 -7.91
C PRO A 325 -44.74 39.74 -8.23
N LEU A 326 -45.40 40.27 -9.26
CA LEU A 326 -45.50 41.70 -9.51
C LEU A 326 -46.15 42.38 -8.29
N GLN A 327 -45.43 43.27 -7.63
CA GLN A 327 -46.01 44.23 -6.70
C GLN A 327 -46.64 45.38 -7.51
N SER A 328 -47.90 45.67 -7.20
CA SER A 328 -48.65 46.88 -7.58
C SER A 328 -48.93 47.70 -6.33
#